data_AF-M1C798-F1
#
_entry.id   AF-M1C798-F1
#
_cell.length_a   1.000
_cell.length_b   1.000
_cell.length_c   1.000
_cell.angle_alpha   90.00
_cell.angle_beta   90.00
_cell.angle_gamma   90.00
#
_symmetry.space_group_name_H-M   'P 1'
#
loop_
_entity.id
_entity.type
_entity.pdbx_description
1 polymer ?
#
loop_
_entity_poly.entity_id
_entity_poly.type
_entity_poly.pdbx_seq_one_letter_code
_entity_poly.pdbx_strand_id
1 'polypeptide(L)'
;MEADQKGVKEEKLNKNGEIYIRKHPELKVNVVDGSSLVVAVVLNSIPKGTSQVVLQARRLSKVANTIALALCQRGIQVVTLDEEEYKRLKARLTPEAAANLVLSKSTCVSKTWLVDDGLCEDEQLKAPKGTLFIPYSPFPLKKVREDCFYFSTPAMICPKHLQNVDSCENWLPRRVMSASRIAGILHASEGWNEHECGDMMFDVDKVWKASLDHGFSPFTMSSAIEAKI
;
A
#
# COMPACT_ATOMS: atom_id res chain seq x y z
N MET A 1 -10.39 -16.22 12.75
CA MET A 1 -11.08 -15.32 13.70
C MET A 1 -10.36 -15.11 15.05
N GLU A 2 -9.29 -15.86 15.40
CA GLU A 2 -8.40 -15.49 16.53
C GLU A 2 -7.13 -14.73 16.11
N ALA A 3 -6.67 -14.87 14.86
CA ALA A 3 -5.47 -14.18 14.36
C ALA A 3 -5.69 -12.65 14.23
N ASP A 4 -6.90 -12.23 13.86
CA ASP A 4 -7.26 -10.82 13.68
C ASP A 4 -7.29 -10.05 15.01
N GLN A 5 -7.66 -10.73 16.12
CA GLN A 5 -7.71 -10.12 17.46
C GLN A 5 -6.32 -9.96 18.10
N LYS A 6 -5.30 -10.69 17.62
CA LYS A 6 -3.94 -10.63 18.18
C LYS A 6 -2.98 -9.72 17.41
N GLY A 7 -3.42 -9.07 16.32
CA GLY A 7 -2.60 -8.11 15.57
C GLY A 7 -1.25 -8.67 15.07
N VAL A 8 -1.18 -10.00 14.87
CA VAL A 8 0.05 -10.69 14.45
C VAL A 8 0.10 -10.68 12.93
N LYS A 9 0.98 -9.85 12.37
CA LYS A 9 1.04 -9.52 10.94
C LYS A 9 1.95 -10.48 10.14
N GLU A 10 1.59 -10.70 8.88
CA GLU A 10 2.19 -11.65 7.93
C GLU A 10 3.74 -11.56 7.83
N GLU A 11 4.31 -10.36 7.76
CA GLU A 11 5.78 -10.15 7.70
C GLU A 11 6.51 -10.77 8.90
N LYS A 12 5.94 -10.70 10.11
CA LYS A 12 6.54 -11.30 11.31
C LYS A 12 6.33 -12.81 11.39
N LEU A 13 5.36 -13.35 10.65
CA LEU A 13 5.00 -14.77 10.70
C LEU A 13 5.74 -15.58 9.64
N ASN A 14 5.82 -15.09 8.41
CA ASN A 14 6.40 -15.83 7.29
C ASN A 14 7.42 -15.04 6.45
N LYS A 15 7.79 -13.82 6.89
CA LYS A 15 8.68 -12.90 6.14
C LYS A 15 8.20 -12.69 4.70
N ASN A 16 6.93 -12.34 4.55
CA ASN A 16 6.28 -12.15 3.25
C ASN A 16 6.52 -13.33 2.31
N GLY A 17 6.33 -14.55 2.80
CA GLY A 17 6.50 -15.77 2.01
C GLY A 17 7.93 -16.30 1.87
N GLU A 18 8.97 -15.58 2.30
CA GLU A 18 10.38 -16.03 2.19
C GLU A 18 10.62 -17.37 2.89
N ILE A 19 9.95 -17.60 4.03
CA ILE A 19 10.07 -18.87 4.76
C ILE A 19 9.62 -20.07 3.90
N TYR A 20 8.63 -19.89 3.02
CA TYR A 20 8.15 -20.96 2.14
C TYR A 20 9.20 -21.34 1.11
N ILE A 21 9.85 -20.35 0.49
CA ILE A 21 10.94 -20.58 -0.46
C ILE A 21 12.10 -21.32 0.21
N ARG A 22 12.48 -20.90 1.43
CA ARG A 22 13.56 -21.55 2.18
C ARG A 22 13.25 -23.00 2.55
N LYS A 23 11.97 -23.32 2.84
CA LYS A 23 11.54 -24.67 3.20
C LYS A 23 11.32 -25.58 2.00
N HIS A 24 11.05 -25.02 0.82
CA HIS A 24 10.70 -25.74 -0.39
C HIS A 24 11.45 -25.16 -1.60
N PRO A 25 12.79 -25.32 -1.67
CA PRO A 25 13.61 -24.74 -2.74
C PRO A 25 13.26 -25.29 -4.14
N GLU A 26 12.61 -26.45 -4.23
CA GLU A 26 12.16 -27.10 -5.46
C GLU A 26 10.76 -26.64 -5.94
N LEU A 27 10.22 -25.56 -5.36
CA LEU A 27 8.94 -24.97 -5.75
C LEU A 27 8.91 -24.67 -7.26
N LYS A 28 7.93 -25.25 -7.96
CA LYS A 28 7.67 -25.00 -9.39
C LYS A 28 6.78 -23.78 -9.63
N VAL A 29 6.37 -23.10 -8.57
CA VAL A 29 5.47 -21.94 -8.60
C VAL A 29 6.13 -20.78 -7.88
N ASN A 30 5.82 -19.57 -8.33
CA ASN A 30 6.34 -18.36 -7.70
C ASN A 30 5.52 -17.97 -6.48
N VAL A 31 6.20 -17.56 -5.42
CA VAL A 31 5.57 -16.90 -4.28
C VAL A 31 5.54 -15.40 -4.54
N VAL A 32 4.33 -14.83 -4.48
CA VAL A 32 4.05 -13.41 -4.76
C VAL A 32 3.21 -12.87 -3.63
N ASP A 33 3.79 -11.98 -2.81
CA ASP A 33 3.06 -11.25 -1.76
C ASP A 33 2.34 -10.00 -2.29
N GLY A 34 2.70 -9.55 -3.49
CA GLY A 34 2.04 -8.49 -4.25
C GLY A 34 2.25 -7.06 -3.73
N SER A 35 3.29 -6.85 -2.93
CA SER A 35 3.69 -5.54 -2.41
C SER A 35 3.94 -4.49 -3.49
N SER A 36 4.39 -4.89 -4.68
CA SER A 36 4.77 -4.00 -5.78
C SER A 36 3.54 -3.38 -6.43
N LEU A 37 2.47 -4.17 -6.62
CA LEU A 37 1.19 -3.62 -7.08
C LEU A 37 0.50 -2.80 -5.99
N VAL A 38 0.66 -3.16 -4.71
CA VAL A 38 0.20 -2.32 -3.59
C VAL A 38 0.87 -0.93 -3.65
N VAL A 39 2.20 -0.89 -3.78
CA VAL A 39 2.97 0.36 -3.93
C VAL A 39 2.47 1.13 -5.16
N ALA A 40 2.31 0.48 -6.30
CA ALA A 40 1.81 1.12 -7.52
C ALA A 40 0.43 1.77 -7.32
N VAL A 41 -0.52 1.06 -6.71
CA VAL A 41 -1.86 1.59 -6.43
C VAL A 41 -1.80 2.80 -5.50
N VAL A 42 -0.98 2.75 -4.45
CA VAL A 42 -0.82 3.88 -3.51
C VAL A 42 -0.21 5.09 -4.21
N LEU A 43 0.87 4.90 -4.96
CA LEU A 43 1.53 5.99 -5.70
C LEU A 43 0.58 6.66 -6.71
N ASN A 44 -0.27 5.88 -7.39
CA ASN A 44 -1.26 6.38 -8.34
C ASN A 44 -2.53 6.93 -7.69
N SER A 45 -2.72 6.71 -6.38
CA SER A 45 -3.84 7.26 -5.60
C SER A 45 -3.56 8.67 -5.06
N ILE A 46 -2.29 9.10 -5.07
CA ILE A 46 -1.89 10.44 -4.61
C ILE A 46 -2.39 11.49 -5.62
N PRO A 47 -3.07 12.57 -5.17
CA PRO A 47 -3.54 13.63 -6.05
C PRO A 47 -2.41 14.26 -6.88
N LYS A 48 -2.68 14.51 -8.16
CA LYS A 48 -1.71 15.19 -9.05
C LYS A 48 -1.35 16.57 -8.49
N GLY A 49 -0.07 16.92 -8.56
CA GLY A 49 0.46 18.18 -8.02
C GLY A 49 0.77 18.17 -6.52
N THR A 50 0.62 17.03 -5.84
CA THR A 50 1.05 16.89 -4.44
C THR A 50 2.58 17.01 -4.35
N SER A 51 3.06 18.01 -3.59
CA SER A 51 4.49 18.22 -3.34
C SER A 51 4.98 17.62 -2.01
N GLN A 52 4.07 17.38 -1.07
CA GLN A 52 4.36 16.85 0.26
C GLN A 52 3.31 15.81 0.67
N VAL A 53 3.76 14.71 1.27
CA VAL A 53 2.87 13.74 1.93
C VAL A 53 3.32 13.51 3.36
N VAL A 54 2.39 13.19 4.25
CA VAL A 54 2.73 12.62 5.57
C VAL A 54 2.76 11.10 5.42
N LEU A 55 3.84 10.45 5.81
CA LEU A 55 3.94 8.99 5.90
C LEU A 55 3.95 8.59 7.37
N GLN A 56 2.89 7.92 7.82
CA GLN A 56 2.79 7.33 9.16
C GLN A 56 3.21 5.86 9.07
N ALA A 57 4.47 5.58 9.38
CA ALA A 57 5.06 4.25 9.21
C ALA A 57 5.54 3.68 10.55
N ARG A 58 4.61 3.55 11.51
CA ARG A 58 4.86 2.96 12.84
C ARG A 58 5.61 1.64 12.75
N ARG A 59 5.26 0.83 11.73
CA ARG A 59 6.02 -0.35 11.36
C ARG A 59 6.64 -0.12 9.99
N LEU A 60 7.96 -0.03 10.00
CA LEU A 60 8.75 0.09 8.79
C LEU A 60 8.69 -1.23 8.00
N SER A 61 7.72 -1.33 7.09
CA SER A 61 7.56 -2.47 6.18
C SER A 61 8.28 -2.19 4.85
N LYS A 62 8.52 -3.24 4.06
CA LYS A 62 9.07 -3.06 2.70
C LYS A 62 8.20 -2.18 1.80
N VAL A 63 6.87 -2.25 1.96
CA VAL A 63 5.91 -1.39 1.24
C VAL A 63 6.12 0.08 1.62
N ALA A 64 6.18 0.40 2.92
CA ALA A 64 6.40 1.76 3.40
C ALA A 64 7.76 2.33 2.93
N ASN A 65 8.83 1.51 3.00
CA ASN A 65 10.16 1.89 2.50
C ASN A 65 10.14 2.17 1.00
N THR A 66 9.49 1.32 0.20
CA THR A 66 9.43 1.48 -1.25
C THR A 66 8.60 2.70 -1.64
N ILE A 67 7.48 2.96 -0.95
CA ILE A 67 6.69 4.18 -1.13
C ILE A 67 7.55 5.41 -0.85
N ALA A 68 8.23 5.45 0.30
CA ALA A 68 9.09 6.57 0.67
C ALA A 68 10.18 6.81 -0.37
N LEU A 69 10.88 5.76 -0.79
CA LEU A 69 11.92 5.83 -1.82
C LEU A 69 11.38 6.37 -3.14
N ALA A 70 10.28 5.80 -3.64
CA ALA A 70 9.70 6.20 -4.92
C ALA A 70 9.22 7.66 -4.92
N LEU A 71 8.61 8.13 -3.82
CA LEU A 71 8.18 9.52 -3.68
C LEU A 71 9.36 10.48 -3.59
N CYS A 72 10.35 10.14 -2.77
CA CYS A 72 11.57 10.92 -2.67
C CYS A 72 12.31 11.05 -4.00
N GLN A 73 12.41 9.97 -4.78
CA GLN A 73 13.02 9.99 -6.11
C GLN A 73 12.21 10.83 -7.12
N ARG A 74 10.89 10.93 -6.94
CA ARG A 74 10.00 11.80 -7.73
C ARG A 74 10.04 13.28 -7.29
N GLY A 75 10.89 13.63 -6.32
CA GLY A 75 10.98 15.00 -5.78
C GLY A 75 9.81 15.38 -4.86
N ILE A 76 8.99 14.41 -4.44
CA ILE A 76 7.92 14.64 -3.47
C ILE A 76 8.51 14.50 -2.07
N GLN A 77 8.26 15.50 -1.23
CA GLN A 77 8.72 15.48 0.15
C GLN A 77 7.90 14.49 0.97
N VAL A 78 8.59 13.53 1.59
CA VAL A 78 8.00 12.57 2.51
C VAL A 78 8.22 13.07 3.93
N VAL A 79 7.13 13.44 4.59
CA VAL A 79 7.17 13.99 5.95
C VAL A 79 6.82 12.91 6.97
N THR A 80 7.69 12.72 7.95
CA THR A 80 7.44 11.87 9.12
C THR A 80 7.18 12.74 10.34
N LEU A 81 6.29 12.31 11.23
CA LEU A 81 5.95 13.05 12.44
C LEU A 81 6.69 12.55 13.70
N ASP A 82 7.26 11.36 13.61
CA ASP A 82 8.03 10.73 14.68
C ASP A 82 9.53 10.68 14.33
N GLU A 83 10.38 10.96 15.32
CA GLU A 83 11.82 11.04 15.14
C GLU A 83 12.46 9.67 14.91
N GLU A 84 11.93 8.62 15.55
CA GLU A 84 12.43 7.26 15.38
C GLU A 84 12.01 6.68 14.02
N GLU A 85 10.79 6.97 13.56
CA GLU A 85 10.36 6.67 12.19
C GLU A 85 11.25 7.36 11.16
N TYR A 86 11.54 8.66 11.35
CA TYR A 86 12.44 9.41 10.48
C TYR A 86 13.83 8.75 10.38
N LYS A 87 14.45 8.44 11.53
CA LYS A 87 15.78 7.83 11.58
C LYS A 87 15.79 6.47 10.87
N ARG A 88 14.77 5.64 11.10
CA ARG A 88 14.66 4.31 10.48
C ARG A 88 14.46 4.39 8.97
N LEU A 89 13.58 5.27 8.49
CA LEU A 89 13.38 5.50 7.06
C LEU A 89 14.65 6.03 6.42
N LYS A 90 15.27 7.04 7.02
CA LYS A 90 16.51 7.64 6.52
C LYS A 90 17.63 6.61 6.34
N ALA A 91 17.76 5.66 7.26
CA ALA A 91 18.75 4.58 7.19
C ALA A 91 18.52 3.59 6.03
N ARG A 92 17.32 3.55 5.43
CA ARG A 92 16.98 2.70 4.28
C ARG A 92 17.03 3.42 2.94
N LEU A 93 17.13 4.75 2.94
CA LEU A 93 17.15 5.57 1.73
C LEU A 93 18.59 5.90 1.32
N THR A 94 18.81 6.12 0.02
CA THR A 94 20.07 6.69 -0.46
C THR A 94 20.18 8.15 -0.02
N PRO A 95 21.39 8.74 0.06
CA PRO A 95 21.56 10.15 0.41
C PRO A 95 20.74 11.10 -0.47
N GLU A 96 20.64 10.82 -1.77
CA GLU A 96 19.89 11.62 -2.74
C GLU A 96 18.39 11.55 -2.47
N ALA A 97 17.85 10.36 -2.22
CA ALA A 97 16.43 10.19 -1.87
C ALA A 97 16.13 10.79 -0.48
N ALA A 98 17.03 10.61 0.48
CA ALA A 98 16.88 11.13 1.84
C ALA A 98 16.83 12.67 1.89
N ALA A 99 17.30 13.39 0.86
CA ALA A 99 17.15 14.84 0.75
C ALA A 99 15.69 15.29 0.72
N ASN A 100 14.77 14.44 0.26
CA ASN A 100 13.33 14.68 0.25
C ASN A 100 12.60 14.09 1.46
N LEU A 101 13.31 13.48 2.42
CA LEU A 101 12.73 13.02 3.68
C LEU A 101 12.82 14.14 4.73
N VAL A 102 11.69 14.49 5.34
CA VAL A 102 11.58 15.63 6.27
C VAL A 102 10.98 15.17 7.60
N LEU A 103 11.61 15.54 8.72
CA LEU A 103 11.01 15.41 10.04
C LEU A 103 10.23 16.69 10.38
N SER A 104 8.95 16.54 10.74
CA SER A 104 8.11 17.66 11.18
C SER A 104 7.43 17.34 12.49
N LYS A 105 7.28 18.33 13.37
CA LYS A 105 6.41 18.22 14.56
C LYS A 105 4.98 18.70 14.28
N SER A 106 4.75 19.32 13.13
CA SER A 106 3.46 19.86 12.71
C SER A 106 2.73 18.87 11.80
N THR A 107 1.47 18.61 12.11
CA THR A 107 0.56 17.79 11.32
C THR A 107 -0.05 18.57 10.15
N CYS A 108 0.08 19.89 10.13
CA CYS A 108 -0.49 20.80 9.12
C CYS A 108 0.35 20.95 7.84
N VAL A 109 1.41 20.16 7.70
CA VAL A 109 2.33 20.21 6.56
C VAL A 109 1.71 19.71 5.25
N SER A 110 0.84 18.70 5.32
CA SER A 110 0.14 18.17 4.16
C SER A 110 -1.21 17.59 4.56
N LYS A 111 -2.15 17.64 3.61
CA LYS A 111 -3.45 16.97 3.70
C LYS A 111 -3.43 15.57 3.10
N THR A 112 -2.35 15.11 2.47
CA THR A 112 -2.25 13.74 1.94
C THR A 112 -1.45 12.88 2.92
N TRP A 113 -2.11 11.90 3.53
CA TRP A 113 -1.55 11.04 4.56
C TRP A 113 -1.53 9.59 4.08
N LEU A 114 -0.34 9.01 4.00
CA LEU A 114 -0.12 7.60 3.70
C LEU A 114 0.04 6.86 5.03
N VAL A 115 -0.82 5.87 5.27
CA VAL A 115 -0.99 5.29 6.60
C VAL A 115 -1.07 3.76 6.57
N ASP A 116 -0.56 3.11 7.61
CA ASP A 116 -0.83 1.69 7.86
C ASP A 116 -2.10 1.49 8.71
N ASP A 117 -2.46 0.23 8.90
CA ASP A 117 -3.55 -0.26 9.75
C ASP A 117 -3.28 -0.06 11.25
N GLY A 118 -2.14 0.53 11.63
CA GLY A 118 -1.79 0.91 12.99
C GLY A 118 -2.13 2.35 13.37
N LEU A 119 -2.70 3.14 12.46
CA LEU A 119 -3.13 4.53 12.70
C LEU A 119 -4.18 4.60 13.81
N CYS A 120 -3.87 5.28 14.92
CA CYS A 120 -4.79 5.39 16.05
C CYS A 120 -5.71 6.62 15.98
N GLU A 121 -6.72 6.65 16.86
CA GLU A 121 -7.70 7.74 16.90
C GLU A 121 -7.06 9.10 17.19
N ASP A 122 -6.13 9.16 18.16
CA ASP A 122 -5.42 10.39 18.51
C ASP A 122 -4.61 10.97 17.35
N GLU A 123 -4.06 10.12 16.48
CA GLU A 123 -3.32 10.56 15.29
C GLU A 123 -4.27 11.14 14.24
N GLN A 124 -5.44 10.52 14.03
CA GLN A 124 -6.48 11.05 13.14
C GLN A 124 -7.05 12.38 13.65
N LEU A 125 -7.19 12.54 14.97
CA LEU A 125 -7.64 13.79 15.59
C LEU A 125 -6.65 14.94 15.37
N LYS A 126 -5.35 14.64 15.29
CA LYS A 126 -4.29 15.62 15.01
C LYS A 126 -4.19 16.01 13.54
N ALA A 127 -4.77 15.24 12.63
CA ALA A 127 -4.73 15.53 11.21
C ALA A 127 -5.59 16.78 10.86
N PRO A 128 -5.15 17.61 9.89
CA PRO A 128 -5.91 18.77 9.45
C PRO A 128 -7.30 18.42 8.91
N LYS A 129 -8.25 19.35 9.00
CA LYS A 129 -9.55 19.20 8.33
C LYS A 129 -9.38 19.03 6.81
N GLY A 130 -10.12 18.07 6.24
CA GLY A 130 -10.04 17.69 4.84
C GLY A 130 -8.81 16.85 4.50
N THR A 131 -8.19 16.20 5.50
CA THR A 131 -7.11 15.24 5.27
C THR A 131 -7.62 14.05 4.47
N LEU A 132 -6.81 13.62 3.51
CA LEU A 132 -6.97 12.44 2.70
C LEU A 132 -6.08 11.32 3.25
N PHE A 133 -6.70 10.32 3.87
CA PHE A 133 -6.02 9.11 4.33
C PHE A 133 -6.01 8.05 3.22
N ILE A 134 -4.81 7.69 2.76
CA ILE A 134 -4.55 6.65 1.77
C ILE A 134 -3.86 5.48 2.49
N PRO A 135 -4.57 4.39 2.78
CA PRO A 135 -3.96 3.23 3.41
C PRO A 135 -3.04 2.51 2.42
N TYR A 136 -1.90 2.01 2.91
CA TYR A 136 -1.05 1.07 2.18
C TYR A 136 -1.06 -0.34 2.78
N SER A 137 -1.84 -0.55 3.83
CA SER A 137 -2.08 -1.85 4.46
C SER A 137 -3.25 -2.61 3.81
N PRO A 138 -3.29 -3.95 3.92
CA PRO A 138 -4.40 -4.76 3.42
C PRO A 138 -5.67 -4.62 4.28
N PHE A 139 -5.56 -4.12 5.50
CA PHE A 139 -6.69 -3.94 6.42
C PHE A 139 -7.23 -2.51 6.40
N PRO A 140 -8.56 -2.33 6.42
CA PRO A 140 -9.20 -1.02 6.37
C PRO A 140 -9.00 -0.24 7.68
N LEU A 141 -8.96 1.09 7.56
CA LEU A 141 -8.86 1.99 8.70
C LEU A 141 -10.19 2.13 9.44
N LYS A 142 -10.13 2.26 10.77
CA LYS A 142 -11.25 2.80 11.55
C LYS A 142 -11.37 4.30 11.26
N LYS A 143 -12.51 4.72 10.75
CA LYS A 143 -12.80 6.13 10.43
C LYS A 143 -13.25 6.86 11.69
N VAL A 144 -12.49 7.87 12.11
CA VAL A 144 -12.75 8.65 13.34
C VAL A 144 -13.26 10.06 13.03
N ARG A 145 -12.90 10.61 11.86
CA ARG A 145 -13.18 11.99 11.47
C ARG A 145 -14.17 12.04 10.31
N GLU A 146 -15.28 12.74 10.47
CA GLU A 146 -16.26 12.93 9.39
C GLU A 146 -15.84 14.04 8.40
N ASP A 147 -14.98 14.96 8.84
CA ASP A 147 -14.47 16.07 8.05
C ASP A 147 -13.17 15.74 7.30
N CYS A 148 -12.86 14.45 7.16
CA CYS A 148 -11.72 13.90 6.43
C CYS A 148 -12.17 12.82 5.45
N PHE A 149 -11.27 12.48 4.52
CA PHE A 149 -11.50 11.52 3.46
C PHE A 149 -10.69 10.25 3.69
N TYR A 150 -11.29 9.09 3.44
CA TYR A 150 -10.67 7.79 3.65
C TYR A 150 -10.78 6.93 2.40
N PHE A 151 -9.65 6.65 1.77
CA PHE A 151 -9.58 5.68 0.70
C PHE A 151 -9.77 4.26 1.26
N SER A 152 -10.20 3.34 0.39
CA SER A 152 -10.15 1.91 0.68
C SER A 152 -8.70 1.43 0.73
N THR A 153 -8.50 0.23 1.26
CA THR A 153 -7.24 -0.50 1.13
C THR A 153 -6.83 -0.61 -0.35
N PRO A 154 -5.52 -0.75 -0.67
CA PRO A 154 -5.05 -0.86 -2.04
C PRO A 154 -5.77 -1.98 -2.80
N ALA A 155 -6.58 -1.60 -3.78
CA ALA A 155 -7.48 -2.49 -4.50
C ALA A 155 -7.77 -1.95 -5.91
N MET A 156 -8.22 -2.84 -6.79
CA MET A 156 -8.59 -2.49 -8.15
C MET A 156 -9.90 -3.19 -8.53
N ILE A 157 -10.64 -2.57 -9.44
CA ILE A 157 -11.84 -3.13 -10.05
C ILE A 157 -11.40 -4.20 -11.05
N CYS A 158 -11.97 -5.40 -10.93
CA CYS A 158 -11.69 -6.53 -11.80
C CYS A 158 -12.40 -6.39 -13.16
N PRO A 159 -11.74 -6.73 -14.28
CA PRO A 159 -12.31 -6.66 -15.62
C PRO A 159 -13.51 -7.60 -15.80
N LYS A 160 -14.40 -7.28 -16.74
CA LYS A 160 -15.66 -8.03 -16.99
C LYS A 160 -15.50 -9.45 -17.48
N HIS A 161 -14.33 -9.80 -18.04
CA HIS A 161 -14.07 -11.14 -18.51
C HIS A 161 -13.66 -12.10 -17.37
N LEU A 162 -13.23 -11.59 -16.20
CA LEU A 162 -12.99 -12.44 -15.03
C LEU A 162 -14.33 -12.85 -14.41
N GLN A 163 -14.62 -14.15 -14.47
CA GLN A 163 -15.83 -14.75 -13.93
C GLN A 163 -15.62 -15.20 -12.47
N ASN A 164 -16.72 -15.39 -11.74
CA ASN A 164 -16.72 -15.85 -10.34
C ASN A 164 -15.89 -14.95 -9.39
N VAL A 165 -15.81 -13.65 -9.71
CA VAL A 165 -15.23 -12.64 -8.83
C VAL A 165 -16.35 -11.99 -8.03
N ASP A 166 -16.68 -12.60 -6.90
CA ASP A 166 -17.61 -12.04 -5.93
C ASP A 166 -16.88 -11.04 -5.00
N SER A 167 -17.00 -11.18 -3.68
CA SER A 167 -16.23 -10.40 -2.70
C SER A 167 -15.06 -11.25 -2.20
N CYS A 168 -13.84 -10.90 -2.60
CA CYS A 168 -12.62 -11.57 -2.13
C CYS A 168 -12.26 -11.18 -0.68
N GLU A 169 -12.71 -10.00 -0.25
CA GLU A 169 -12.54 -9.47 1.10
C GLU A 169 -13.85 -8.86 1.60
N ASN A 170 -14.21 -9.06 2.87
CA ASN A 170 -15.50 -8.62 3.44
C ASN A 170 -15.72 -7.09 3.41
N TRP A 171 -14.66 -6.30 3.20
CA TRP A 171 -14.71 -4.83 3.12
C TRP A 171 -14.60 -4.28 1.70
N LEU A 172 -14.41 -5.13 0.68
CA LEU A 172 -14.39 -4.72 -0.71
C LEU A 172 -15.72 -5.07 -1.39
N PRO A 173 -16.26 -4.18 -2.23
CA PRO A 173 -17.48 -4.47 -2.98
C PRO A 173 -17.21 -5.59 -4.00
N ARG A 174 -18.29 -6.14 -4.55
CA ARG A 174 -18.18 -7.16 -5.62
C ARG A 174 -17.33 -6.64 -6.77
N ARG A 175 -16.53 -7.53 -7.34
CA ARG A 175 -15.62 -7.24 -8.46
C ARG A 175 -14.55 -6.19 -8.13
N VAL A 176 -14.23 -6.02 -6.86
CA VAL A 176 -13.03 -5.31 -6.42
C VAL A 176 -12.18 -6.31 -5.65
N MET A 177 -10.89 -6.36 -5.98
CA MET A 177 -9.95 -7.29 -5.38
C MET A 177 -8.73 -6.50 -4.88
N SER A 178 -8.14 -6.95 -3.78
CA SER A 178 -6.91 -6.34 -3.27
C SER A 178 -5.77 -6.42 -4.28
N ALA A 179 -4.96 -5.36 -4.30
CA ALA A 179 -3.81 -5.24 -5.19
C ALA A 179 -2.82 -6.42 -5.01
N SER A 180 -2.64 -6.90 -3.79
CA SER A 180 -1.74 -8.04 -3.52
C SER A 180 -2.21 -9.34 -4.18
N ARG A 181 -3.53 -9.61 -4.19
CA ARG A 181 -4.10 -10.79 -4.87
C ARG A 181 -4.01 -10.68 -6.39
N ILE A 182 -4.26 -9.48 -6.92
CA ILE A 182 -4.13 -9.20 -8.36
C ILE A 182 -2.70 -9.40 -8.83
N ALA A 183 -1.69 -9.01 -8.04
CA ALA A 183 -0.28 -9.20 -8.41
C ALA A 183 0.05 -10.67 -8.72
N GLY A 184 -0.46 -11.61 -7.91
CA GLY A 184 -0.29 -13.04 -8.19
C GLY A 184 -0.92 -13.49 -9.53
N ILE A 185 -2.10 -12.95 -9.87
CA ILE A 185 -2.75 -13.19 -11.16
C ILE A 185 -1.90 -12.65 -12.31
N LEU A 186 -1.34 -11.44 -12.16
CA LEU A 186 -0.50 -10.82 -13.19
C LEU A 186 0.81 -11.57 -13.39
N HIS A 187 1.51 -11.96 -12.32
CA HIS A 187 2.72 -12.77 -12.42
C HIS A 187 2.48 -14.05 -13.22
N ALA A 188 1.35 -14.74 -12.96
CA ALA A 188 0.99 -15.94 -13.70
C ALA A 188 0.60 -15.64 -15.16
N SER A 189 -0.20 -14.60 -15.39
CA SER A 189 -0.72 -14.25 -16.72
C SER A 189 0.38 -13.73 -17.67
N GLU A 190 1.38 -13.05 -17.12
CA GLU A 190 2.53 -12.52 -17.84
C GLU A 190 3.70 -13.52 -17.93
N GLY A 191 3.62 -14.67 -17.24
CA GLY A 191 4.68 -15.66 -17.21
C GLY A 191 5.98 -15.17 -16.54
N TRP A 192 5.89 -14.27 -15.56
CA TRP A 192 7.07 -13.79 -14.84
C TRP A 192 7.60 -14.84 -13.88
N ASN A 193 8.83 -15.29 -14.13
CA ASN A 193 9.52 -16.34 -13.38
C ASN A 193 10.36 -15.82 -12.20
N GLU A 194 9.78 -14.89 -11.43
CA GLU A 194 10.44 -14.26 -10.30
C GLU A 194 9.55 -14.34 -9.06
N HIS A 195 10.18 -14.59 -7.91
CA HIS A 195 9.51 -14.46 -6.62
C HIS A 195 9.41 -13.00 -6.22
N GLU A 196 8.24 -12.61 -5.72
CA GLU A 196 8.04 -11.36 -5.02
C GLU A 196 7.73 -11.69 -3.56
N CYS A 197 8.78 -11.86 -2.76
CA CYS A 197 8.67 -12.36 -1.39
C CYS A 197 9.84 -11.84 -0.54
N GLY A 198 9.73 -11.90 0.79
CA GLY A 198 10.75 -11.33 1.66
C GLY A 198 10.93 -9.84 1.40
N ASP A 199 12.19 -9.39 1.28
CA ASP A 199 12.54 -8.01 0.93
C ASP A 199 12.55 -7.75 -0.58
N MET A 200 12.37 -8.78 -1.42
CA MET A 200 12.35 -8.60 -2.87
C MET A 200 11.07 -7.89 -3.32
N MET A 201 11.26 -6.88 -4.16
CA MET A 201 10.22 -6.13 -4.85
C MET A 201 10.31 -6.43 -6.34
N PHE A 202 9.16 -6.54 -6.99
CA PHE A 202 9.06 -6.57 -8.44
C PHE A 202 9.02 -5.14 -9.00
N ASP A 203 9.19 -4.99 -10.31
CA ASP A 203 9.13 -3.69 -10.96
C ASP A 203 7.72 -3.08 -10.85
N VAL A 204 7.63 -1.99 -10.08
CA VAL A 204 6.38 -1.28 -9.74
C VAL A 204 5.70 -0.71 -10.98
N ASP A 205 6.45 -0.16 -11.92
CA ASP A 205 5.90 0.45 -13.13
C ASP A 205 5.46 -0.63 -14.12
N LYS A 206 6.21 -1.73 -14.22
CA LYS A 206 5.86 -2.90 -15.03
C LYS A 206 4.58 -3.57 -14.55
N VAL A 207 4.45 -3.84 -13.25
CA VAL A 207 3.23 -4.47 -12.70
C VAL A 207 2.02 -3.54 -12.78
N TRP A 208 2.22 -2.23 -12.61
CA TRP A 208 1.17 -1.24 -12.81
C TRP A 208 0.65 -1.27 -14.25
N LYS A 209 1.56 -1.18 -15.23
CA LYS A 209 1.21 -1.21 -16.64
C LYS A 209 0.46 -2.50 -16.99
N ALA A 210 0.99 -3.66 -16.58
CA ALA A 210 0.34 -4.94 -16.82
C ALA A 210 -1.07 -5.00 -16.19
N SER A 211 -1.25 -4.47 -14.98
CA SER A 211 -2.57 -4.43 -14.35
C SER A 211 -3.61 -3.71 -15.22
N LEU A 212 -3.24 -2.58 -15.82
CA LEU A 212 -4.11 -1.81 -16.69
C LEU A 212 -4.33 -2.52 -18.04
N ASP A 213 -3.28 -3.10 -18.61
CA ASP A 213 -3.35 -3.82 -19.89
C ASP A 213 -4.25 -5.07 -19.79
N HIS A 214 -4.29 -5.73 -18.63
CA HIS A 214 -5.23 -6.82 -18.31
C HIS A 214 -6.64 -6.33 -17.94
N GLY A 215 -6.88 -5.03 -17.95
CA GLY A 215 -8.20 -4.42 -17.73
C GLY A 215 -8.60 -4.24 -16.27
N PHE A 216 -7.67 -4.42 -15.32
CA PHE A 216 -7.89 -3.93 -13.95
C PHE A 216 -7.88 -2.40 -13.97
N SER A 217 -8.69 -1.79 -13.11
CA SER A 217 -8.74 -0.33 -13.00
C SER A 217 -8.68 0.14 -11.55
N PRO A 218 -8.06 1.30 -11.26
CA PRO A 218 -7.85 1.71 -9.88
C PRO A 218 -9.18 1.93 -9.14
N PHE A 219 -9.33 1.34 -7.96
CA PHE A 219 -10.52 1.56 -7.14
C PHE A 219 -10.33 2.85 -6.32
N THR A 220 -10.95 3.94 -6.78
CA THR A 220 -10.82 5.27 -6.14
C THR A 220 -12.04 5.62 -5.29
N MET A 221 -11.93 6.65 -4.44
CA MET A 221 -13.07 7.14 -3.65
C MET A 221 -14.30 7.50 -4.49
N SER A 222 -14.14 8.00 -5.73
CA SER A 222 -15.27 8.30 -6.62
C SER A 222 -16.03 7.02 -6.98
N SER A 223 -15.30 5.94 -7.27
CA SER A 223 -15.85 4.62 -7.58
C SER A 223 -16.57 3.99 -6.37
N ALA A 224 -16.12 4.29 -5.15
CA ALA A 224 -16.74 3.80 -3.92
C ALA A 224 -18.08 4.50 -3.58
N ILE A 225 -18.29 5.72 -4.07
CA ILE A 225 -19.56 6.45 -3.95
C ILE A 225 -20.56 5.91 -4.98
N GLU A 226 -20.12 5.67 -6.21
CA GLU A 226 -20.95 5.07 -7.27
C GLU A 226 -21.39 3.64 -6.95
N ALA A 227 -20.54 2.84 -6.28
CA ALA A 227 -20.88 1.47 -5.88
C ALA A 227 -21.90 1.36 -4.73
N LYS A 228 -22.29 2.49 -4.11
CA LYS A 228 -23.30 2.55 -3.04
C LYS A 228 -24.69 2.99 -3.54
N ILE A 229 -24.81 3.34 -4.82
CA ILE A 229 -26.07 3.69 -5.51
C ILE A 229 -26.54 2.45 -6.27
#